data_AF-A0A0D0QI93-F1
#
_entry.id   AF-A0A0D0QI93-F1
#
_cell.length_a   1.000
_cell.length_b   1.000
_cell.length_c   1.000
_cell.angle_alpha   90.00
_cell.angle_beta   90.00
_cell.angle_gamma   90.00
#
_symmetry.space_group_name_H-M   'P 1'
#
loop_
_entity.id
_entity.type
_entity.pdbx_description
1 polymer ?
#
loop_
_entity_poly.entity_id
_entity_poly.type
_entity_poly.pdbx_seq_one_letter_code
_entity_poly.pdbx_strand_id
1 'polypeptide(L)'
;MRKDIEKLNAQLSELPSIEDQLAQLAPHEQQLAALSAVAQAKAEQLNALSDTISVKGVASAAVQRFRAAVAKWRDALAPVQAMAAAEVWPANAGADALGDVRTRVATAHRYIAAALEELAAVEATTGQIASRFEAEKIGYEDQARALRRDIEGFQTGAGDIARRGHALRERKAQLESLRGVLSTRIAAMQSAAARRSAALDVLEAARTQRYEARAQAANRLNQVLGPRIRVAIMRGGLTNAFAATLTDALRGSGLRYNDMVGTLAQRISPRELLEAVENDDYDLVATRGSLSLDRAAKTVLALKEADLGSIATVPVEDYVTFSLLDGADHKDIADLSTGQRCTVILPLVLRHVDRLLIVDQPEDHIDNAFIADTLIKAILARPANGQLIFSTHNANIPVLGNADFVVQLESDGRRGFPLVAAPLSSANVVQAISSVMEGGAEAFRRRAAFYAQPRL
;
A
#
# COMPACT_ATOMS: atom_id res chain seq x y z
N MET A 1 -18.44 -6.20 -1.27
CA MET A 1 -18.36 -6.89 -2.58
C MET A 1 -18.14 -8.39 -2.42
N ARG A 2 -16.96 -8.89 -2.00
CA ARG A 2 -16.73 -10.35 -1.80
C ARG A 2 -17.76 -11.00 -0.86
N LYS A 3 -17.92 -10.47 0.36
CA LYS A 3 -18.94 -10.94 1.32
C LYS A 3 -20.38 -10.89 0.77
N ASP A 4 -20.68 -9.94 -0.12
CA ASP A 4 -22.00 -9.85 -0.76
C ASP A 4 -22.17 -10.93 -1.83
N ILE A 5 -21.13 -11.19 -2.62
CA ILE A 5 -21.08 -12.26 -3.63
C ILE A 5 -21.22 -13.63 -2.95
N GLU A 6 -20.52 -13.88 -1.85
CA GLU A 6 -20.63 -15.12 -1.07
C GLU A 6 -22.06 -15.33 -0.55
N LYS A 7 -22.69 -14.29 0.02
CA LYS A 7 -24.09 -14.35 0.46
C LYS A 7 -25.05 -14.66 -0.69
N LEU A 8 -24.85 -14.04 -1.85
CA LEU A 8 -25.68 -14.30 -3.04
C LEU A 8 -25.47 -15.72 -3.57
N ASN A 9 -24.23 -16.22 -3.59
CA ASN A 9 -23.92 -17.60 -3.98
C ASN A 9 -24.59 -18.62 -3.03
N ALA A 10 -24.54 -18.37 -1.73
CA ALA A 10 -25.20 -19.23 -0.74
C ALA A 10 -26.74 -19.25 -0.89
N GLN A 11 -27.35 -18.15 -1.32
CA GLN A 11 -28.79 -18.14 -1.65
C GLN A 11 -29.08 -18.90 -2.94
N LEU A 12 -28.21 -18.76 -3.95
CA LEU A 12 -28.39 -19.39 -5.26
C LEU A 12 -28.13 -20.91 -5.26
N SER A 13 -27.44 -21.46 -4.25
CA SER A 13 -27.25 -22.91 -4.14
C SER A 13 -28.54 -23.70 -3.95
N GLU A 14 -29.64 -23.04 -3.56
CA GLU A 14 -30.97 -23.65 -3.47
C GLU A 14 -31.62 -23.90 -4.84
N LEU A 15 -31.18 -23.21 -5.90
CA LEU A 15 -31.84 -23.22 -7.20
C LEU A 15 -31.97 -24.62 -7.83
N PRO A 16 -30.92 -25.48 -7.87
CA PRO A 16 -31.04 -26.82 -8.44
C PRO A 16 -32.09 -27.69 -7.73
N SER A 17 -32.14 -27.62 -6.38
CA SER A 17 -33.12 -28.37 -5.58
C SER A 17 -34.56 -27.94 -5.88
N ILE A 18 -34.79 -26.64 -6.11
CA ILE A 18 -36.11 -26.13 -6.48
C ILE A 18 -36.49 -26.61 -7.89
N GLU A 19 -35.55 -26.65 -8.82
CA GLU A 19 -35.78 -27.16 -10.17
C GLU A 19 -36.13 -28.66 -10.17
N ASP A 20 -35.43 -29.45 -9.35
CA ASP A 20 -35.75 -30.88 -9.17
C ASP A 20 -37.14 -31.08 -8.55
N GLN A 21 -37.50 -30.30 -7.52
CA GLN A 21 -38.82 -30.37 -6.91
C GLN A 21 -39.94 -29.99 -7.88
N LEU A 22 -39.71 -28.98 -8.74
CA LEU A 22 -40.64 -28.62 -9.81
C LEU A 22 -40.78 -29.75 -10.83
N ALA A 23 -39.68 -30.40 -11.22
CA ALA A 23 -39.69 -31.54 -12.13
C ALA A 23 -40.47 -32.74 -11.55
N GLN A 24 -40.35 -32.99 -10.24
CA GLN A 24 -41.09 -34.05 -9.55
C GLN A 24 -42.58 -33.73 -9.36
N LEU A 25 -42.95 -32.44 -9.25
CA LEU A 25 -44.36 -32.02 -9.12
C LEU A 25 -45.09 -31.98 -10.47
N ALA A 26 -44.38 -31.77 -11.58
CA ALA A 26 -44.97 -31.62 -12.90
C ALA A 26 -45.90 -32.78 -13.33
N PRO A 27 -45.59 -34.07 -13.11
CA PRO A 27 -46.49 -35.17 -13.46
C PRO A 27 -47.80 -35.14 -12.67
N HIS A 28 -47.73 -34.75 -11.39
CA HIS A 28 -48.91 -34.65 -10.53
C HIS A 28 -49.81 -33.50 -10.95
N GLU A 29 -49.24 -32.36 -11.36
CA GLU A 29 -50.01 -31.24 -11.92
C GLU A 29 -50.67 -31.60 -13.26
N GLN A 30 -49.97 -32.36 -14.12
CA GLN A 30 -50.53 -32.85 -15.39
C GLN A 30 -51.68 -33.84 -15.19
N GLN A 31 -51.54 -34.76 -14.23
CA GLN A 31 -52.60 -35.72 -13.90
C GLN A 31 -53.86 -35.00 -13.38
N LEU A 32 -53.68 -33.90 -12.67
CA LEU A 32 -54.76 -33.08 -12.15
C LEU A 32 -55.50 -32.31 -13.24
N ALA A 33 -54.74 -31.76 -14.21
CA ALA A 33 -55.31 -31.12 -15.38
C ALA A 33 -56.11 -32.10 -16.26
N ALA A 34 -55.73 -33.39 -16.28
CA ALA A 34 -56.38 -34.41 -17.11
C ALA A 34 -57.75 -34.91 -16.56
N LEU A 35 -58.18 -34.52 -15.35
CA LEU A 35 -59.41 -35.03 -14.72
C LEU A 35 -60.71 -34.49 -15.35
N SER A 36 -60.71 -33.26 -15.86
CA SER A 36 -61.88 -32.62 -16.48
C SER A 36 -61.47 -31.37 -17.26
N ALA A 37 -62.18 -31.05 -18.35
CA ALA A 37 -61.98 -29.80 -19.08
C ALA A 37 -62.17 -28.55 -18.20
N VAL A 38 -63.05 -28.62 -17.19
CA VAL A 38 -63.26 -27.52 -16.23
C VAL A 38 -62.08 -27.41 -15.25
N ALA A 39 -61.54 -28.55 -14.79
CA ALA A 39 -60.36 -28.58 -13.94
C ALA A 39 -59.11 -28.07 -14.69
N GLN A 40 -58.97 -28.43 -15.96
CA GLN A 40 -57.92 -27.94 -16.85
C GLN A 40 -57.98 -26.42 -17.02
N ALA A 41 -59.15 -25.86 -17.37
CA ALA A 41 -59.31 -24.42 -17.55
C ALA A 41 -59.01 -23.63 -16.25
N LYS A 42 -59.42 -24.14 -15.09
CA LYS A 42 -59.07 -23.54 -13.79
C LYS A 42 -57.58 -23.68 -13.49
N ALA A 43 -56.96 -24.82 -13.79
CA ALA A 43 -55.51 -25.00 -13.61
C ALA A 43 -54.70 -24.03 -14.48
N GLU A 44 -55.09 -23.81 -15.73
CA GLU A 44 -54.47 -22.82 -16.63
C GLU A 44 -54.61 -21.39 -16.11
N GLN A 45 -55.81 -21.02 -15.64
CA GLN A 45 -56.04 -19.71 -15.03
C GLN A 45 -55.23 -19.51 -13.74
N LEU A 46 -55.10 -20.55 -12.91
CA LEU A 46 -54.26 -20.52 -11.72
C LEU A 46 -52.79 -20.36 -12.07
N ASN A 47 -52.31 -21.02 -13.13
CA ASN A 47 -50.93 -20.87 -13.60
C ASN A 47 -50.66 -19.44 -14.10
N ALA A 48 -51.56 -18.85 -14.89
CA ALA A 48 -51.42 -17.46 -15.34
C ALA A 48 -51.42 -16.45 -14.18
N LEU A 49 -52.25 -16.67 -13.16
CA LEU A 49 -52.23 -15.88 -11.92
C LEU A 49 -50.92 -16.08 -11.15
N SER A 50 -50.42 -17.31 -11.07
CA SER A 50 -49.15 -17.64 -10.40
C SER A 50 -47.98 -16.92 -11.06
N ASP A 51 -47.92 -16.90 -12.39
CA ASP A 51 -46.90 -16.17 -13.13
C ASP A 51 -46.97 -14.67 -12.87
N THR A 52 -48.19 -14.12 -12.81
CA THR A 52 -48.42 -12.71 -12.50
C THR A 52 -47.97 -12.37 -11.07
N ILE A 53 -48.33 -13.19 -10.08
CA ILE A 53 -47.90 -13.05 -8.67
C ILE A 53 -46.37 -13.08 -8.59
N SER A 54 -45.74 -14.03 -9.26
CA SER A 54 -44.29 -14.17 -9.32
C SER A 54 -43.61 -12.92 -9.90
N VAL A 55 -44.10 -12.43 -11.05
CA VAL A 55 -43.59 -11.20 -11.69
C VAL A 55 -43.73 -9.98 -10.76
N LYS A 56 -44.88 -9.83 -10.09
CA LYS A 56 -45.12 -8.74 -9.13
C LYS A 56 -44.22 -8.84 -7.91
N GLY A 57 -44.01 -10.06 -7.39
CA GLY A 57 -43.08 -10.32 -6.30
C GLY A 57 -41.63 -9.97 -6.67
N VAL A 58 -41.18 -10.37 -7.86
CA VAL A 58 -39.84 -10.02 -8.37
C VAL A 58 -39.69 -8.50 -8.55
N ALA A 59 -40.71 -7.83 -9.08
CA ALA A 59 -40.72 -6.37 -9.24
C ALA A 59 -40.64 -5.65 -7.88
N SER A 60 -41.48 -6.06 -6.91
CA SER A 60 -41.47 -5.55 -5.52
C SER A 60 -40.07 -5.71 -4.89
N ALA A 61 -39.49 -6.92 -5.00
CA ALA A 61 -38.15 -7.18 -4.49
C ALA A 61 -37.06 -6.34 -5.17
N ALA A 62 -37.16 -6.12 -6.49
CA ALA A 62 -36.22 -5.27 -7.22
C ALA A 62 -36.28 -3.80 -6.76
N VAL A 63 -37.49 -3.26 -6.58
CA VAL A 63 -37.70 -1.89 -6.08
C VAL A 63 -37.19 -1.75 -4.65
N GLN A 64 -37.46 -2.71 -3.78
CA GLN A 64 -36.95 -2.69 -2.39
C GLN A 64 -35.41 -2.73 -2.34
N ARG A 65 -34.77 -3.54 -3.20
CA ARG A 65 -33.30 -3.54 -3.31
C ARG A 65 -32.76 -2.20 -3.78
N PHE A 66 -33.39 -1.57 -4.77
CA PHE A 66 -33.01 -0.24 -5.24
C PHE A 66 -33.16 0.80 -4.12
N ARG A 67 -34.31 0.81 -3.42
CA ARG A 67 -34.56 1.68 -2.27
C ARG A 67 -33.51 1.51 -1.17
N ALA A 68 -33.16 0.28 -0.82
CA ALA A 68 -32.12 0.00 0.16
C ALA A 68 -30.73 0.48 -0.29
N ALA A 69 -30.44 0.48 -1.60
CA ALA A 69 -29.20 1.04 -2.13
C ALA A 69 -29.17 2.58 -2.03
N VAL A 70 -30.30 3.25 -2.29
CA VAL A 70 -30.45 4.71 -2.12
C VAL A 70 -30.32 5.11 -0.64
N ALA A 71 -30.95 4.35 0.26
CA ALA A 71 -30.83 4.57 1.71
C ALA A 71 -29.37 4.53 2.18
N LYS A 72 -28.58 3.57 1.70
CA LYS A 72 -27.15 3.52 2.00
C LYS A 72 -26.39 4.76 1.50
N TRP A 73 -26.75 5.31 0.35
CA TRP A 73 -26.14 6.55 -0.15
C TRP A 73 -26.46 7.74 0.75
N ARG A 74 -27.74 7.88 1.12
CA ARG A 74 -28.20 8.95 2.00
C ARG A 74 -27.55 8.85 3.38
N ASP A 75 -27.49 7.65 3.96
CA ASP A 75 -26.87 7.41 5.27
C ASP A 75 -25.35 7.69 5.24
N ALA A 76 -24.68 7.52 4.09
CA ALA A 76 -23.27 7.88 3.93
C ALA A 76 -23.04 9.40 3.78
N LEU A 77 -23.99 10.13 3.19
CA LEU A 77 -23.91 11.58 2.97
C LEU A 77 -24.37 12.40 4.19
N ALA A 78 -25.31 11.88 4.98
CA ALA A 78 -25.88 12.59 6.13
C ALA A 78 -24.82 13.04 7.17
N PRO A 79 -23.80 12.24 7.52
CA PRO A 79 -22.74 12.68 8.42
C PRO A 79 -21.93 13.86 7.84
N VAL A 80 -21.67 13.86 6.54
CA VAL A 80 -20.92 14.94 5.86
C VAL A 80 -21.68 16.27 5.95
N GLN A 81 -23.01 16.23 5.83
CA GLN A 81 -23.84 17.42 6.00
C GLN A 81 -23.75 17.99 7.42
N ALA A 82 -23.61 17.14 8.44
CA ALA A 82 -23.51 17.54 9.84
C ALA A 82 -22.12 18.11 10.22
N MET A 83 -21.09 17.92 9.40
CA MET A 83 -19.72 18.41 9.65
C MET A 83 -19.55 19.93 9.41
N ALA A 84 -20.63 20.68 9.27
CA ALA A 84 -20.63 22.11 8.96
C ALA A 84 -20.17 22.98 10.13
N ALA A 85 -18.88 22.92 10.50
CA ALA A 85 -18.23 23.90 11.37
C ALA A 85 -17.15 24.63 10.57
N ALA A 86 -17.43 25.87 10.19
CA ALA A 86 -16.42 26.76 9.63
C ALA A 86 -15.69 27.45 10.79
N GLU A 87 -14.36 27.38 10.79
CA GLU A 87 -13.53 28.13 11.74
C GLU A 87 -13.78 29.64 11.57
N VAL A 88 -14.07 30.30 12.69
CA VAL A 88 -14.33 31.75 12.73
C VAL A 88 -12.98 32.47 12.63
N TRP A 89 -12.91 33.52 11.81
CA TRP A 89 -11.69 34.32 11.71
C TRP A 89 -11.38 34.97 13.07
N PRO A 90 -10.15 34.86 13.59
CA PRO A 90 -9.80 35.44 14.88
C PRO A 90 -10.00 36.96 14.88
N ALA A 91 -10.69 37.50 15.87
CA ALA A 91 -10.99 38.93 15.96
C ALA A 91 -9.73 39.82 16.03
N ASN A 92 -8.60 39.26 16.48
CA ASN A 92 -7.30 39.90 16.58
C ASN A 92 -6.39 39.71 15.35
N ALA A 93 -6.86 39.02 14.29
CA ALA A 93 -6.07 38.73 13.10
C ALA A 93 -6.30 39.72 11.94
N GLY A 94 -6.91 40.89 12.21
CA GLY A 94 -7.19 41.91 11.20
C GLY A 94 -8.33 41.53 10.25
N ALA A 95 -8.28 42.05 9.01
CA ALA A 95 -9.33 41.82 8.03
C ALA A 95 -9.43 40.34 7.65
N ASP A 96 -10.66 39.85 7.53
CA ASP A 96 -10.96 38.46 7.29
C ASP A 96 -10.61 38.02 5.86
N ALA A 97 -9.50 37.29 5.72
CA ALA A 97 -9.03 36.79 4.43
C ALA A 97 -9.78 35.54 3.93
N LEU A 98 -10.64 34.92 4.75
CA LEU A 98 -11.31 33.65 4.42
C LEU A 98 -12.79 33.81 4.03
N GLY A 99 -13.33 35.03 4.02
CA GLY A 99 -14.74 35.31 3.72
C GLY A 99 -15.23 34.63 2.44
N ASP A 100 -14.59 34.91 1.29
CA ASP A 100 -14.96 34.34 -0.02
C ASP A 100 -14.71 32.83 -0.10
N VAL A 101 -13.73 32.31 0.65
CA VAL A 101 -13.48 30.85 0.67
C VAL A 101 -14.55 30.14 1.49
N ARG A 102 -15.01 30.73 2.60
CA ARG A 102 -16.11 30.20 3.42
C ARG A 102 -17.43 30.16 2.65
N THR A 103 -17.71 31.11 1.74
CA THR A 103 -18.92 31.05 0.90
C THR A 103 -18.89 29.88 -0.09
N ARG A 104 -17.70 29.48 -0.58
CA ARG A 104 -17.55 28.26 -1.41
C ARG A 104 -17.85 26.99 -0.61
N VAL A 105 -17.37 26.92 0.64
CA VAL A 105 -17.69 25.80 1.55
C VAL A 105 -19.19 25.74 1.84
N ALA A 106 -19.82 26.88 2.15
CA ALA A 106 -21.26 26.97 2.35
C ALA A 106 -22.05 26.52 1.10
N THR A 107 -21.54 26.81 -0.09
CA THR A 107 -22.15 26.35 -1.35
C THR A 107 -22.04 24.83 -1.52
N ALA A 108 -20.90 24.23 -1.20
CA ALA A 108 -20.76 22.77 -1.20
C ALA A 108 -21.74 22.10 -0.22
N HIS A 109 -21.92 22.65 0.98
CA HIS A 109 -22.93 22.18 1.94
C HIS A 109 -24.36 22.27 1.41
N ARG A 110 -24.70 23.32 0.65
CA ARG A 110 -26.02 23.40 0.00
C ARG A 110 -26.22 22.33 -1.06
N TYR A 111 -25.20 22.00 -1.85
CA TYR A 111 -25.30 20.92 -2.83
C TYR A 111 -25.48 19.55 -2.18
N ILE A 112 -24.80 19.29 -1.05
CA ILE A 112 -24.99 18.05 -0.29
C ILE A 112 -26.41 17.99 0.30
N ALA A 113 -26.91 19.10 0.85
CA ALA A 113 -28.30 19.19 1.34
C ALA A 113 -29.31 18.88 0.23
N ALA A 114 -29.18 19.50 -0.94
CA ALA A 114 -30.06 19.27 -2.08
C ALA A 114 -30.00 17.80 -2.56
N ALA A 115 -28.80 17.21 -2.60
CA ALA A 115 -28.66 15.79 -2.93
C ALA A 115 -29.35 14.87 -1.92
N LEU A 116 -29.27 15.18 -0.62
CA LEU A 116 -29.95 14.42 0.44
C LEU A 116 -31.48 14.51 0.32
N GLU A 117 -32.02 15.68 -0.01
CA GLU A 117 -33.46 15.87 -0.26
C GLU A 117 -33.93 15.04 -1.47
N GLU A 118 -33.19 15.08 -2.58
CA GLU A 118 -33.49 14.27 -3.77
C GLU A 118 -33.46 12.77 -3.45
N LEU A 119 -32.45 12.28 -2.72
CA LEU A 119 -32.39 10.87 -2.32
C LEU A 119 -33.57 10.48 -1.41
N ALA A 120 -33.99 11.36 -0.50
CA ALA A 120 -35.17 11.13 0.33
C ALA A 120 -36.46 11.06 -0.50
N ALA A 121 -36.61 11.92 -1.52
CA ALA A 121 -37.74 11.88 -2.44
C ALA A 121 -37.76 10.57 -3.27
N VAL A 122 -36.60 10.11 -3.73
CA VAL A 122 -36.46 8.80 -4.41
C VAL A 122 -36.84 7.65 -3.47
N GLU A 123 -36.41 7.66 -2.20
CA GLU A 123 -36.80 6.65 -1.21
C GLU A 123 -38.31 6.61 -0.96
N ALA A 124 -38.95 7.77 -0.88
CA ALA A 124 -40.39 7.88 -0.69
C ALA A 124 -41.15 7.33 -1.91
N THR A 125 -40.74 7.75 -3.12
CA THR A 125 -41.34 7.33 -4.39
C THR A 125 -41.19 5.82 -4.60
N THR A 126 -39.99 5.29 -4.36
CA THR A 126 -39.74 3.84 -4.48
C THR A 126 -40.50 3.04 -3.42
N GLY A 127 -40.68 3.60 -2.21
CA GLY A 127 -41.57 3.04 -1.19
C GLY A 127 -43.01 2.91 -1.69
N GLN A 128 -43.56 3.97 -2.30
CA GLN A 128 -44.92 3.95 -2.87
C GLN A 128 -45.05 2.93 -4.00
N ILE A 129 -44.07 2.87 -4.91
CA ILE A 129 -44.05 1.88 -6.00
C ILE A 129 -44.04 0.45 -5.45
N ALA A 130 -43.23 0.17 -4.43
CA ALA A 130 -43.17 -1.15 -3.80
C ALA A 130 -44.50 -1.50 -3.11
N SER A 131 -45.10 -0.58 -2.36
CA SER A 131 -46.42 -0.78 -1.74
C SER A 131 -47.51 -1.05 -2.77
N ARG A 132 -47.46 -0.38 -3.93
CA ARG A 132 -48.40 -0.64 -5.03
C ARG A 132 -48.25 -2.06 -5.58
N PHE A 133 -47.03 -2.51 -5.87
CA PHE A 133 -46.80 -3.88 -6.34
C PHE A 133 -47.25 -4.92 -5.31
N GLU A 134 -47.04 -4.66 -4.02
CA GLU A 134 -47.47 -5.55 -2.96
C GLU A 134 -49.00 -5.62 -2.85
N ALA A 135 -49.69 -4.48 -2.96
CA ALA A 135 -51.15 -4.44 -2.97
C ALA A 135 -51.75 -5.18 -4.18
N GLU A 136 -51.18 -4.97 -5.38
CA GLU A 136 -51.56 -5.72 -6.58
C GLU A 136 -51.31 -7.24 -6.39
N LYS A 137 -50.17 -7.61 -5.82
CA LYS A 137 -49.81 -9.01 -5.52
C LYS A 137 -50.84 -9.66 -4.59
N ILE A 138 -51.20 -9.01 -3.49
CA ILE A 138 -52.21 -9.52 -2.53
C ILE A 138 -53.55 -9.78 -3.24
N GLY A 139 -53.97 -8.86 -4.11
CA GLY A 139 -55.21 -9.03 -4.89
C GLY A 139 -55.18 -10.28 -5.78
N TYR A 140 -54.07 -10.55 -6.46
CA TYR A 140 -53.91 -11.78 -7.25
C TYR A 140 -53.78 -13.04 -6.38
N GLU A 141 -53.14 -12.96 -5.21
CA GLU A 141 -53.07 -14.08 -4.25
C GLU A 141 -54.45 -14.50 -3.75
N ASP A 142 -55.35 -13.55 -3.49
CA ASP A 142 -56.71 -13.85 -3.06
C ASP A 142 -57.53 -14.52 -4.17
N GLN A 143 -57.37 -14.08 -5.42
CA GLN A 143 -57.95 -14.77 -6.59
C GLN A 143 -57.39 -16.19 -6.74
N ALA A 144 -56.08 -16.37 -6.59
CA ALA A 144 -55.44 -17.69 -6.64
C ALA A 144 -55.90 -18.61 -5.50
N ARG A 145 -56.13 -18.08 -4.29
CA ARG A 145 -56.70 -18.85 -3.16
C ARG A 145 -58.11 -19.33 -3.44
N ALA A 146 -58.96 -18.49 -4.05
CA ALA A 146 -60.31 -18.88 -4.45
C ALA A 146 -60.25 -20.02 -5.48
N LEU A 147 -59.42 -19.88 -6.52
CA LEU A 147 -59.25 -20.94 -7.53
C LEU A 147 -58.71 -22.26 -6.95
N ARG A 148 -57.80 -22.21 -5.97
CA ARG A 148 -57.31 -23.42 -5.30
C ARG A 148 -58.41 -24.15 -4.53
N ARG A 149 -59.32 -23.43 -3.85
CA ARG A 149 -60.46 -24.05 -3.17
C ARG A 149 -61.41 -24.71 -4.15
N ASP A 150 -61.62 -24.07 -5.30
CA ASP A 150 -62.42 -24.64 -6.37
C ASP A 150 -61.79 -25.92 -6.94
N ILE A 151 -60.46 -25.95 -7.08
CA ILE A 151 -59.68 -27.10 -7.56
C ILE A 151 -59.71 -28.26 -6.52
N GLU A 152 -59.64 -27.95 -5.23
CA GLU A 152 -59.80 -28.92 -4.13
C GLU A 152 -61.13 -29.69 -4.22
N GLY A 153 -62.18 -29.04 -4.74
CA GLY A 153 -63.49 -29.67 -4.97
C GLY A 153 -63.50 -30.75 -6.05
N PHE A 154 -62.48 -30.84 -6.92
CA PHE A 154 -62.38 -31.89 -7.95
C PHE A 154 -61.57 -33.10 -7.48
N GLN A 155 -60.55 -32.90 -6.64
CA GLN A 155 -59.76 -33.97 -6.03
C GLN A 155 -59.13 -33.48 -4.73
N THR A 156 -59.35 -34.22 -3.64
CA THR A 156 -58.73 -33.93 -2.33
C THR A 156 -57.20 -33.95 -2.45
N GLY A 157 -56.53 -32.88 -1.99
CA GLY A 157 -55.08 -32.70 -2.09
C GLY A 157 -54.60 -31.93 -3.34
N ALA A 158 -55.50 -31.60 -4.27
CA ALA A 158 -55.17 -30.86 -5.49
C ALA A 158 -54.76 -29.41 -5.25
N GLY A 159 -55.43 -28.72 -4.33
CA GLY A 159 -55.11 -27.34 -3.98
C GLY A 159 -53.76 -27.21 -3.27
N ASP A 160 -53.33 -28.25 -2.54
CA ASP A 160 -52.01 -28.31 -1.91
C ASP A 160 -50.88 -28.55 -2.92
N ILE A 161 -51.09 -29.43 -3.92
CA ILE A 161 -50.14 -29.62 -5.03
C ILE A 161 -49.92 -28.30 -5.77
N ALA A 162 -51.01 -27.62 -6.15
CA ALA A 162 -50.94 -26.34 -6.86
C ALA A 162 -50.31 -25.22 -6.01
N ARG A 163 -50.57 -25.20 -4.70
CA ARG A 163 -49.92 -24.27 -3.77
C ARG A 163 -48.40 -24.49 -3.71
N ARG A 164 -47.97 -25.75 -3.66
CA ARG A 164 -46.54 -26.11 -3.61
C ARG A 164 -45.84 -25.77 -4.93
N GLY A 165 -46.46 -26.07 -6.06
CA GLY A 165 -45.97 -25.67 -7.39
C GLY A 165 -45.80 -24.15 -7.51
N HIS A 166 -46.80 -23.37 -7.10
CA HIS A 166 -46.72 -21.91 -7.05
C HIS A 166 -45.54 -21.41 -6.21
N ALA A 167 -45.42 -21.89 -4.96
CA ALA A 167 -44.36 -21.46 -4.04
C ALA A 167 -42.95 -21.72 -4.60
N LEU A 168 -42.76 -22.86 -5.27
CA LEU A 168 -41.50 -23.21 -5.91
C LEU A 168 -41.20 -22.34 -7.14
N ARG A 169 -42.18 -22.07 -8.02
CA ARG A 169 -41.99 -21.18 -9.17
C ARG A 169 -41.69 -19.74 -8.75
N GLU A 170 -42.38 -19.23 -7.72
CA GLU A 170 -42.10 -17.90 -7.16
C GLU A 170 -40.68 -17.84 -6.59
N ARG A 171 -40.26 -18.84 -5.81
CA ARG A 171 -38.90 -18.91 -5.27
C ARG A 171 -37.85 -18.99 -6.39
N LYS A 172 -38.10 -19.77 -7.44
CA LYS A 172 -37.23 -19.86 -8.63
C LYS A 172 -37.04 -18.48 -9.27
N ALA A 173 -38.13 -17.76 -9.55
CA ALA A 173 -38.07 -16.44 -10.19
C ALA A 173 -37.30 -15.41 -9.33
N GLN A 174 -37.47 -15.47 -8.00
CA GLN A 174 -36.69 -14.65 -7.07
C GLN A 174 -35.18 -14.95 -7.16
N LEU A 175 -34.80 -16.22 -7.18
CA LEU A 175 -33.40 -16.65 -7.30
C LEU A 175 -32.81 -16.24 -8.67
N GLU A 176 -33.56 -16.39 -9.76
CA GLU A 176 -33.12 -15.94 -11.09
C GLU A 176 -32.85 -14.43 -11.15
N SER A 177 -33.68 -13.63 -10.47
CA SER A 177 -33.44 -12.19 -10.31
C SER A 177 -32.12 -11.91 -9.57
N LEU A 178 -31.81 -12.68 -8.52
CA LEU A 178 -30.56 -12.56 -7.77
C LEU A 178 -29.34 -12.95 -8.60
N ARG A 179 -29.48 -13.88 -9.55
CA ARG A 179 -28.40 -14.25 -10.48
C ARG A 179 -27.93 -13.06 -11.32
N GLY A 180 -28.85 -12.20 -11.78
CA GLY A 180 -28.51 -10.97 -12.50
C GLY A 180 -27.82 -9.92 -11.61
N VAL A 181 -28.18 -9.87 -10.34
CA VAL A 181 -27.48 -9.02 -9.36
C VAL A 181 -26.06 -9.54 -9.10
N LEU A 182 -25.91 -10.86 -8.93
CA LEU A 182 -24.63 -11.50 -8.73
C LEU A 182 -23.66 -11.22 -9.89
N SER A 183 -24.10 -11.39 -11.14
CA SER A 183 -23.26 -11.14 -12.32
C SER A 183 -22.77 -9.69 -12.36
N THR A 184 -23.65 -8.73 -12.07
CA THR A 184 -23.30 -7.30 -11.99
C THR A 184 -22.28 -7.03 -10.88
N ARG A 185 -22.43 -7.68 -9.71
CA ARG A 185 -21.50 -7.53 -8.58
C ARG A 185 -20.13 -8.14 -8.86
N ILE A 186 -20.09 -9.29 -9.53
CA ILE A 186 -18.84 -9.93 -9.98
C ILE A 186 -18.11 -9.00 -10.96
N ALA A 187 -18.81 -8.47 -11.97
CA ALA A 187 -18.22 -7.54 -12.94
C ALA A 187 -17.66 -6.27 -12.28
N ALA A 188 -18.40 -5.69 -11.33
CA ALA A 188 -17.94 -4.52 -10.57
C ALA A 188 -16.70 -4.83 -9.72
N MET A 189 -16.64 -6.00 -9.08
CA MET A 189 -15.47 -6.45 -8.32
C MET A 189 -14.25 -6.65 -9.22
N GLN A 190 -14.43 -7.30 -10.38
CA GLN A 190 -13.36 -7.51 -11.37
C GLN A 190 -12.82 -6.17 -11.90
N SER A 191 -13.70 -5.21 -12.20
CA SER A 191 -13.30 -3.86 -12.60
C SER A 191 -12.51 -3.13 -11.51
N ALA A 192 -12.93 -3.26 -10.23
CA ALA A 192 -12.21 -2.68 -9.11
C ALA A 192 -10.82 -3.34 -8.92
N ALA A 193 -10.74 -4.67 -9.02
CA ALA A 193 -9.48 -5.41 -8.95
C ALA A 193 -8.51 -5.01 -10.08
N ALA A 194 -9.02 -4.87 -11.31
CA ALA A 194 -8.22 -4.43 -12.45
C ALA A 194 -7.66 -3.01 -12.26
N ARG A 195 -8.49 -2.06 -11.79
CA ARG A 195 -8.03 -0.69 -11.49
C ARG A 195 -6.96 -0.67 -10.40
N ARG A 196 -7.13 -1.49 -9.35
CA ARG A 196 -6.12 -1.60 -8.29
C ARG A 196 -4.82 -2.22 -8.80
N SER A 197 -4.89 -3.28 -9.61
CA SER A 197 -3.72 -3.93 -10.20
C SER A 197 -2.92 -2.94 -11.05
N ALA A 198 -3.59 -2.17 -11.91
CA ALA A 198 -2.94 -1.11 -12.70
C ALA A 198 -2.28 -0.03 -11.83
N ALA A 199 -2.91 0.37 -10.70
CA ALA A 199 -2.30 1.31 -9.77
C ALA A 199 -1.05 0.72 -9.06
N LEU A 200 -1.08 -0.57 -8.72
CA LEU A 200 0.07 -1.27 -8.16
C LEU A 200 1.20 -1.47 -9.18
N ASP A 201 0.89 -1.63 -10.48
CA ASP A 201 1.88 -1.62 -11.55
C ASP A 201 2.64 -0.29 -11.60
N VAL A 202 1.91 0.84 -11.52
CA VAL A 202 2.52 2.17 -11.48
C VAL A 202 3.41 2.33 -10.23
N LEU A 203 2.96 1.84 -9.07
CA LEU A 203 3.74 1.87 -7.84
C LEU A 203 5.04 1.05 -7.97
N GLU A 204 4.96 -0.16 -8.51
CA GLU A 204 6.13 -1.03 -8.71
C GLU A 204 7.10 -0.47 -9.75
N ALA A 205 6.61 0.19 -10.80
CA ALA A 205 7.45 0.91 -11.75
C ALA A 205 8.22 2.04 -11.07
N ALA A 206 7.57 2.85 -10.22
CA ALA A 206 8.21 3.92 -9.46
C ALA A 206 9.27 3.37 -8.47
N ARG A 207 8.97 2.25 -7.79
CA ARG A 207 9.92 1.56 -6.91
C ARG A 207 11.14 1.04 -7.68
N THR A 208 10.91 0.47 -8.86
CA THR A 208 11.97 -0.03 -9.75
C THR A 208 12.88 1.10 -10.21
N GLN A 209 12.31 2.21 -10.69
CA GLN A 209 13.07 3.40 -11.10
C GLN A 209 13.94 3.94 -9.96
N ARG A 210 13.42 3.97 -8.73
CA ARG A 210 14.18 4.40 -7.55
C ARG A 210 15.32 3.44 -7.22
N TYR A 211 15.09 2.13 -7.28
CA TYR A 211 16.13 1.13 -7.09
C TYR A 211 17.24 1.28 -8.15
N GLU A 212 16.88 1.44 -9.42
CA GLU A 212 17.85 1.64 -10.51
C GLU A 212 18.69 2.91 -10.30
N ALA A 213 18.07 4.03 -9.91
CA ALA A 213 18.79 5.26 -9.59
C ALA A 213 19.78 5.07 -8.42
N ARG A 214 19.37 4.34 -7.38
CA ARG A 214 20.26 3.98 -6.25
C ARG A 214 21.39 3.06 -6.74
N ALA A 215 21.11 2.03 -7.52
CA ALA A 215 22.09 1.11 -8.09
C ALA A 215 23.15 1.83 -8.93
N GLN A 216 22.72 2.79 -9.77
CA GLN A 216 23.63 3.64 -10.52
C GLN A 216 24.50 4.53 -9.61
N ALA A 217 23.93 5.06 -8.52
CA ALA A 217 24.71 5.80 -7.52
C ALA A 217 25.76 4.92 -6.83
N ALA A 218 25.40 3.71 -6.40
CA ALA A 218 26.35 2.77 -5.80
C ALA A 218 27.45 2.35 -6.78
N ASN A 219 27.12 2.11 -8.05
CA ASN A 219 28.11 1.79 -9.08
C ASN A 219 29.12 2.93 -9.27
N ARG A 220 28.66 4.19 -9.32
CA ARG A 220 29.55 5.36 -9.38
C ARG A 220 30.45 5.47 -8.15
N LEU A 221 29.92 5.20 -6.95
CA LEU A 221 30.73 5.19 -5.72
C LEU A 221 31.78 4.07 -5.75
N ASN A 222 31.42 2.87 -6.19
CA ASN A 222 32.34 1.73 -6.30
C ASN A 222 33.48 1.97 -7.30
N GLN A 223 33.25 2.72 -8.38
CA GLN A 223 34.30 3.09 -9.33
C GLN A 223 35.38 3.99 -8.71
N VAL A 224 35.01 4.82 -7.72
CA VAL A 224 35.91 5.80 -7.10
C VAL A 224 36.53 5.26 -5.81
N LEU A 225 35.75 4.56 -5.00
CA LEU A 225 36.15 4.12 -3.66
C LEU A 225 36.60 2.65 -3.61
N GLY A 226 36.32 1.89 -4.66
CA GLY A 226 36.78 0.51 -4.80
C GLY A 226 38.29 0.42 -5.04
N PRO A 227 38.93 -0.71 -4.69
CA PRO A 227 38.35 -1.90 -4.05
C PRO A 227 38.21 -1.78 -2.52
N ARG A 228 38.78 -0.73 -1.91
CA ARG A 228 38.84 -0.58 -0.45
C ARG A 228 37.45 -0.45 0.18
N ILE A 229 36.55 0.31 -0.44
CA ILE A 229 35.16 0.45 0.03
C ILE A 229 34.22 -0.14 -1.01
N ARG A 230 33.27 -0.95 -0.56
CA ARG A 230 32.22 -1.54 -1.39
C ARG A 230 30.86 -1.06 -0.91
N VAL A 231 30.04 -0.58 -1.85
CA VAL A 231 28.63 -0.22 -1.64
C VAL A 231 27.77 -1.24 -2.38
N ALA A 232 26.84 -1.87 -1.68
CA ALA A 232 25.88 -2.81 -2.24
C ALA A 232 24.45 -2.36 -1.92
N ILE A 233 23.51 -2.66 -2.81
CA ILE A 233 22.09 -2.35 -2.63
C ILE A 233 21.28 -3.62 -2.80
N MET A 234 20.52 -3.95 -1.78
CA MET A 234 19.53 -5.02 -1.80
C MET A 234 18.15 -4.41 -2.02
N ARG A 235 17.53 -4.72 -3.16
CA ARG A 235 16.18 -4.24 -3.50
C ARG A 235 15.19 -4.71 -2.43
N GLY A 236 14.41 -3.79 -1.89
CA GLY A 236 13.39 -4.10 -0.89
C GLY A 236 13.91 -4.78 0.39
N GLY A 237 15.16 -4.53 0.79
CA GLY A 237 15.76 -5.17 1.96
C GLY A 237 15.28 -4.64 3.32
N LEU A 238 14.69 -3.44 3.38
CA LEU A 238 14.16 -2.85 4.62
C LEU A 238 12.71 -3.29 4.88
N THR A 239 12.57 -4.47 5.47
CA THR A 239 11.27 -5.13 5.64
C THR A 239 10.56 -4.84 6.97
N ASN A 240 11.17 -4.05 7.86
CA ASN A 240 10.64 -3.78 9.21
C ASN A 240 9.22 -3.17 9.19
N ALA A 241 8.97 -2.19 8.32
CA ALA A 241 7.64 -1.59 8.19
C ALA A 241 6.61 -2.61 7.70
N PHE A 242 6.98 -3.41 6.71
CA PHE A 242 6.12 -4.47 6.18
C PHE A 242 5.81 -5.53 7.24
N ALA A 243 6.83 -5.99 7.97
CA ALA A 243 6.68 -6.92 9.09
C ALA A 243 5.76 -6.36 10.19
N ALA A 244 5.86 -5.07 10.52
CA ALA A 244 4.96 -4.42 11.47
C ALA A 244 3.51 -4.40 10.96
N THR A 245 3.29 -4.02 9.69
CA THR A 245 1.96 -4.05 9.07
C THR A 245 1.35 -5.45 9.05
N LEU A 246 2.15 -6.50 8.77
CA LEU A 246 1.69 -7.89 8.84
C LEU A 246 1.34 -8.32 10.25
N THR A 247 2.15 -7.91 11.23
CA THR A 247 1.89 -8.16 12.66
C THR A 247 0.57 -7.54 13.09
N ASP A 248 0.30 -6.30 12.67
CA ASP A 248 -0.96 -5.61 12.98
C ASP A 248 -2.15 -6.27 12.28
N ALA A 249 -2.00 -6.67 11.02
CA ALA A 249 -3.04 -7.37 10.26
C ALA A 249 -3.40 -8.76 10.83
N LEU A 250 -2.42 -9.46 11.40
CA LEU A 250 -2.62 -10.79 12.01
C LEU A 250 -3.02 -10.72 13.49
N ARG A 251 -3.05 -9.52 14.09
CA ARG A 251 -3.42 -9.35 15.50
C ARG A 251 -4.85 -9.87 15.74
N GLY A 252 -5.02 -10.67 16.79
CA GLY A 252 -6.32 -11.25 17.14
C GLY A 252 -6.71 -12.49 16.31
N SER A 253 -5.89 -12.94 15.37
CA SER A 253 -6.13 -14.17 14.60
C SER A 253 -5.98 -15.48 15.40
N GLY A 254 -5.40 -15.42 16.60
CA GLY A 254 -5.05 -16.60 17.41
C GLY A 254 -3.81 -17.36 16.92
N LEU A 255 -3.14 -16.87 15.86
CA LEU A 255 -1.91 -17.47 15.34
C LEU A 255 -0.67 -17.00 16.13
N ARG A 256 0.33 -17.88 16.25
CA ARG A 256 1.70 -17.47 16.63
C ARG A 256 2.40 -16.89 15.40
N TYR A 257 2.14 -15.62 15.10
CA TYR A 257 2.64 -14.96 13.88
C TYR A 257 4.02 -14.31 14.03
N ASN A 258 4.43 -13.92 15.25
CA ASN A 258 5.71 -13.24 15.48
C ASN A 258 6.91 -13.99 14.90
N ASP A 259 6.92 -15.32 15.02
CA ASP A 259 8.03 -16.17 14.57
C ASP A 259 8.10 -16.31 13.04
N MET A 260 6.98 -16.10 12.33
CA MET A 260 6.90 -16.26 10.87
C MET A 260 6.95 -14.96 10.09
N VAL A 261 6.49 -13.86 10.67
CA VAL A 261 6.33 -12.57 9.98
C VAL A 261 7.66 -12.06 9.44
N GLY A 262 8.75 -12.21 10.21
CA GLY A 262 10.09 -11.81 9.75
C GLY A 262 10.53 -12.58 8.50
N THR A 263 10.42 -13.91 8.52
CA THR A 263 10.76 -14.79 7.39
C THR A 263 9.91 -14.48 6.17
N LEU A 264 8.59 -14.34 6.36
CA LEU A 264 7.66 -14.05 5.29
C LEU A 264 7.98 -12.69 4.67
N ALA A 265 8.10 -11.63 5.47
CA ALA A 265 8.37 -10.27 5.00
C ALA A 265 9.70 -10.14 4.23
N GLN A 266 10.69 -10.99 4.52
CA GLN A 266 11.96 -11.04 3.79
C GLN A 266 11.90 -11.78 2.45
N ARG A 267 10.88 -12.63 2.24
CA ARG A 267 10.84 -13.57 1.12
C ARG A 267 9.68 -13.37 0.17
N ILE A 268 8.68 -12.58 0.54
CA ILE A 268 7.54 -12.22 -0.30
C ILE A 268 7.42 -10.70 -0.39
N SER A 269 7.11 -10.17 -1.56
CA SER A 269 6.76 -8.74 -1.68
C SER A 269 5.33 -8.47 -1.21
N PRO A 270 4.99 -7.22 -0.82
CA PRO A 270 3.62 -6.86 -0.47
C PRO A 270 2.59 -7.18 -1.57
N ARG A 271 2.99 -7.00 -2.84
CA ARG A 271 2.14 -7.29 -3.99
C ARG A 271 1.93 -8.80 -4.18
N GLU A 272 3.00 -9.59 -4.14
CA GLU A 272 2.88 -11.06 -4.24
C GLU A 272 2.03 -11.62 -3.11
N LEU A 273 2.17 -11.10 -1.88
CA LEU A 273 1.34 -11.54 -0.76
C LEU A 273 -0.13 -11.18 -0.96
N LEU A 274 -0.43 -9.96 -1.43
CA LEU A 274 -1.79 -9.56 -1.77
C LEU A 274 -2.41 -10.54 -2.78
N GLU A 275 -1.71 -10.79 -3.89
CA GLU A 275 -2.19 -11.66 -4.96
C GLU A 275 -2.36 -13.11 -4.46
N ALA A 276 -1.44 -13.61 -3.63
CA ALA A 276 -1.55 -14.92 -3.02
C ALA A 276 -2.77 -15.05 -2.10
N VAL A 277 -3.02 -14.04 -1.25
CA VAL A 277 -4.19 -14.03 -0.35
C VAL A 277 -5.49 -13.96 -1.15
N GLU A 278 -5.50 -13.24 -2.26
CA GLU A 278 -6.70 -13.11 -3.10
C GLU A 278 -7.03 -14.37 -3.90
N ASN A 279 -6.01 -15.11 -4.32
CA ASN A 279 -6.14 -16.30 -5.14
C ASN A 279 -6.12 -17.61 -4.34
N ASP A 280 -6.10 -17.54 -3.00
CA ASP A 280 -5.98 -18.70 -2.12
C ASP A 280 -4.70 -19.53 -2.40
N ASP A 281 -3.60 -18.86 -2.74
CA ASP A 281 -2.31 -19.49 -3.01
C ASP A 281 -1.57 -19.81 -1.70
N TYR A 282 -2.05 -20.88 -1.05
CA TYR A 282 -1.49 -21.37 0.20
C TYR A 282 -0.07 -21.90 0.03
N ASP A 283 0.27 -22.46 -1.13
CA ASP A 283 1.58 -23.04 -1.43
C ASP A 283 2.67 -21.97 -1.52
N LEU A 284 2.38 -20.83 -2.16
CA LEU A 284 3.30 -19.70 -2.19
C LEU A 284 3.57 -19.16 -0.79
N VAL A 285 2.52 -18.97 0.02
CA VAL A 285 2.66 -18.47 1.40
C VAL A 285 3.40 -19.48 2.27
N ALA A 286 3.14 -20.78 2.12
CA ALA A 286 3.86 -21.84 2.82
C ALA A 286 5.36 -21.81 2.49
N THR A 287 5.68 -21.71 1.20
CA THR A 287 7.06 -21.71 0.71
C THR A 287 7.82 -20.46 1.17
N ARG A 288 7.24 -19.27 0.99
CA ARG A 288 7.90 -18.01 1.36
C ARG A 288 8.00 -17.82 2.88
N GLY A 289 7.00 -18.26 3.62
CA GLY A 289 6.97 -18.17 5.09
C GLY A 289 7.71 -19.29 5.82
N SER A 290 8.20 -20.32 5.11
CA SER A 290 8.70 -21.57 5.71
C SER A 290 7.68 -22.20 6.67
N LEU A 291 6.41 -22.28 6.25
CA LEU A 291 5.28 -22.75 7.04
C LEU A 291 4.79 -24.11 6.56
N SER A 292 4.09 -24.83 7.45
CA SER A 292 3.23 -25.92 6.99
C SER A 292 2.04 -25.37 6.21
N LEU A 293 1.49 -26.17 5.31
CA LEU A 293 0.32 -25.79 4.49
C LEU A 293 -0.88 -25.38 5.35
N ASP A 294 -1.16 -26.09 6.45
CA ASP A 294 -2.21 -25.72 7.41
C ASP A 294 -2.00 -24.33 8.02
N ARG A 295 -0.76 -23.99 8.41
CA ARG A 295 -0.46 -22.65 8.94
C ARG A 295 -0.55 -21.58 7.87
N ALA A 296 -0.13 -21.87 6.65
CA ALA A 296 -0.29 -20.96 5.52
C ALA A 296 -1.76 -20.68 5.22
N ALA A 297 -2.61 -21.71 5.16
CA ALA A 297 -4.05 -21.56 4.97
C ALA A 297 -4.70 -20.68 6.05
N LYS A 298 -4.40 -20.94 7.33
CA LYS A 298 -4.90 -20.10 8.44
C LYS A 298 -4.41 -18.65 8.34
N THR A 299 -3.17 -18.44 7.89
CA THR A 299 -2.60 -17.10 7.70
C THR A 299 -3.31 -16.37 6.57
N VAL A 300 -3.54 -17.02 5.42
CA VAL A 300 -4.29 -16.44 4.30
C VAL A 300 -5.72 -16.09 4.71
N LEU A 301 -6.41 -16.98 5.42
CA LEU A 301 -7.76 -16.72 5.92
C LEU A 301 -7.80 -15.52 6.88
N ALA A 302 -6.83 -15.41 7.80
CA ALA A 302 -6.73 -14.25 8.69
C ALA A 302 -6.48 -12.95 7.91
N LEU A 303 -5.60 -12.97 6.91
CA LEU A 303 -5.29 -11.81 6.08
C LEU A 303 -6.47 -11.38 5.19
N LYS A 304 -7.33 -12.31 4.77
CA LYS A 304 -8.56 -11.97 4.01
C LYS A 304 -9.54 -11.10 4.79
N GLU A 305 -9.53 -11.20 6.12
CA GLU A 305 -10.35 -10.38 7.00
C GLU A 305 -9.65 -9.07 7.43
N ALA A 306 -8.37 -8.91 7.12
CA ALA A 306 -7.58 -7.73 7.44
C ALA A 306 -7.64 -6.64 6.35
N ASP A 307 -7.06 -5.48 6.64
CA ASP A 307 -6.89 -4.41 5.64
C ASP A 307 -5.70 -4.71 4.71
N LEU A 308 -6.02 -5.40 3.60
CA LEU A 308 -5.07 -5.69 2.54
C LEU A 308 -4.56 -4.45 1.79
N GLY A 309 -5.27 -3.30 1.88
CA GLY A 309 -4.85 -2.05 1.24
C GLY A 309 -3.59 -1.47 1.88
N SER A 310 -3.55 -1.44 3.21
CA SER A 310 -2.37 -1.03 3.97
C SER A 310 -1.17 -1.95 3.71
N ILE A 311 -1.41 -3.27 3.64
CA ILE A 311 -0.38 -4.25 3.28
C ILE A 311 0.16 -3.97 1.89
N ALA A 312 -0.69 -3.85 0.87
CA ALA A 312 -0.25 -3.71 -0.52
C ALA A 312 0.57 -2.44 -0.80
N THR A 313 0.32 -1.37 -0.03
CA THR A 313 0.92 -0.04 -0.25
C THR A 313 2.09 0.27 0.68
N VAL A 314 2.36 -0.58 1.69
CA VAL A 314 3.45 -0.37 2.65
C VAL A 314 4.79 -0.17 1.93
N PRO A 315 5.58 0.85 2.30
CA PRO A 315 6.88 1.07 1.69
C PRO A 315 7.87 -0.01 2.15
N VAL A 316 8.43 -0.75 1.19
CA VAL A 316 9.60 -1.60 1.40
C VAL A 316 10.76 -0.95 0.69
N GLU A 317 11.61 -0.29 1.47
CA GLU A 317 12.77 0.45 0.95
C GLU A 317 13.94 -0.50 0.67
N ASP A 318 14.86 -0.05 -0.18
CA ASP A 318 16.08 -0.78 -0.46
C ASP A 318 17.01 -0.71 0.75
N TYR A 319 17.73 -1.79 1.03
CA TYR A 319 18.77 -1.81 2.05
C TYR A 319 20.12 -1.54 1.40
N VAL A 320 20.88 -0.59 1.97
CA VAL A 320 22.21 -0.22 1.48
C VAL A 320 23.24 -0.74 2.46
N THR A 321 24.18 -1.52 1.95
CA THR A 321 25.30 -2.06 2.72
C THR A 321 26.59 -1.37 2.31
N PHE A 322 27.39 -1.00 3.30
CA PHE A 322 28.74 -0.48 3.13
C PHE A 322 29.72 -1.48 3.74
N SER A 323 30.81 -1.77 3.04
CA SER A 323 31.83 -2.69 3.53
C SER A 323 33.23 -2.19 3.25
N LEU A 324 34.17 -2.47 4.15
CA LEU A 324 35.58 -2.12 4.03
C LEU A 324 36.41 -3.38 3.78
N LEU A 325 37.32 -3.33 2.81
CA LEU A 325 38.30 -4.38 2.57
C LEU A 325 39.33 -4.39 3.70
N ASP A 326 39.35 -5.47 4.47
CA ASP A 326 40.27 -5.69 5.59
C ASP A 326 40.99 -7.02 5.38
N GLY A 327 42.24 -6.96 4.91
CA GLY A 327 42.97 -8.13 4.42
C GLY A 327 42.42 -8.63 3.10
N ALA A 328 41.86 -9.85 3.10
CA ALA A 328 41.28 -10.48 1.92
C ALA A 328 39.74 -10.33 1.82
N ASP A 329 39.08 -9.95 2.92
CA ASP A 329 37.61 -9.97 3.04
C ASP A 329 37.03 -8.56 3.20
N HIS A 330 35.79 -8.38 2.74
CA HIS A 330 35.00 -7.17 3.00
C HIS A 330 34.21 -7.34 4.30
N LYS A 331 34.48 -6.48 5.29
CA LYS A 331 33.73 -6.42 6.56
C LYS A 331 32.61 -5.39 6.48
N ASP A 332 31.41 -5.75 6.94
CA ASP A 332 30.25 -4.86 7.00
C ASP A 332 30.53 -3.69 7.95
N ILE A 333 30.01 -2.50 7.62
CA ILE A 333 30.14 -1.29 8.45
C ILE A 333 29.68 -1.48 9.90
N ALA A 334 28.72 -2.38 10.14
CA ALA A 334 28.25 -2.71 11.49
C ALA A 334 29.33 -3.41 12.35
N ASP A 335 30.25 -4.13 11.71
CA ASP A 335 31.32 -4.90 12.36
C ASP A 335 32.65 -4.14 12.42
N LEU A 336 32.72 -2.93 11.86
CA LEU A 336 33.92 -2.11 11.81
C LEU A 336 34.19 -1.40 13.14
N SER A 337 35.47 -1.34 13.53
CA SER A 337 35.93 -0.47 14.60
C SER A 337 35.59 1.01 14.32
N THR A 338 35.58 1.86 15.35
CA THR A 338 35.28 3.30 15.18
C THR A 338 36.18 3.96 14.14
N GLY A 339 37.50 3.69 14.15
CA GLY A 339 38.42 4.24 13.14
C GLY A 339 38.13 3.72 11.72
N GLN A 340 37.86 2.43 11.57
CA GLN A 340 37.48 1.85 10.27
C GLN A 340 36.13 2.37 9.75
N ARG A 341 35.19 2.73 10.62
CA ARG A 341 33.95 3.39 10.21
C ARG A 341 34.24 4.78 9.65
N CYS A 342 35.14 5.56 10.26
CA CYS A 342 35.58 6.85 9.72
C CYS A 342 36.18 6.70 8.32
N THR A 343 37.02 5.67 8.13
CA THR A 343 37.62 5.26 6.84
C THR A 343 36.57 4.98 5.74
N VAL A 344 35.35 4.55 6.08
CA VAL A 344 34.26 4.35 5.10
C VAL A 344 33.45 5.63 4.90
N ILE A 345 33.06 6.30 5.98
CA ILE A 345 32.11 7.41 5.96
C ILE A 345 32.71 8.67 5.33
N LEU A 346 33.95 9.04 5.69
CA LEU A 346 34.54 10.31 5.26
C LEU A 346 34.65 10.39 3.72
N PRO A 347 35.21 9.38 3.00
CA PRO A 347 35.24 9.41 1.54
C PRO A 347 33.84 9.48 0.90
N LEU A 348 32.84 8.82 1.48
CA LEU A 348 31.46 8.88 0.99
C LEU A 348 30.89 10.30 1.10
N VAL A 349 31.07 10.95 2.25
CA VAL A 349 30.60 12.33 2.48
C VAL A 349 31.25 13.31 1.51
N LEU A 350 32.56 13.13 1.23
CA LEU A 350 33.30 13.98 0.29
C LEU A 350 32.79 13.89 -1.16
N ARG A 351 31.98 12.88 -1.50
CA ARG A 351 31.33 12.77 -2.82
C ARG A 351 30.08 13.65 -2.96
N HIS A 352 29.61 14.32 -1.91
CA HIS A 352 28.56 15.32 -2.03
C HIS A 352 29.12 16.63 -2.58
N VAL A 353 29.08 16.79 -3.90
CA VAL A 353 29.69 17.92 -4.62
C VAL A 353 28.89 19.22 -4.55
N ASP A 354 27.57 19.16 -4.32
CA ASP A 354 26.67 20.32 -4.37
C ASP A 354 26.51 21.05 -3.03
N ARG A 355 27.39 20.81 -2.05
CA ARG A 355 27.30 21.37 -0.70
C ARG A 355 28.66 21.82 -0.18
N LEU A 356 28.67 22.88 0.63
CA LEU A 356 29.82 23.21 1.49
C LEU A 356 30.01 22.09 2.50
N LEU A 357 31.23 21.55 2.58
CA LEU A 357 31.62 20.58 3.59
C LEU A 357 32.63 21.21 4.54
N ILE A 358 32.31 21.17 5.83
CA ILE A 358 33.23 21.55 6.91
C ILE A 358 33.58 20.26 7.65
N VAL A 359 34.87 19.94 7.69
CA VAL A 359 35.37 18.71 8.30
C VAL A 359 36.40 19.08 9.35
N ASP A 360 36.08 18.80 10.61
CA ASP A 360 36.97 19.04 11.73
C ASP A 360 37.75 17.77 12.04
N GLN A 361 39.07 17.89 12.08
CA GLN A 361 40.04 16.82 12.36
C GLN A 361 39.74 15.52 11.62
N PRO A 362 39.72 15.52 10.26
CA PRO A 362 39.48 14.30 9.48
C PRO A 362 40.49 13.17 9.76
N GLU A 363 41.66 13.49 10.33
CA GLU A 363 42.71 12.56 10.69
C GLU A 363 42.46 11.79 11.99
N ASP A 364 41.51 12.21 12.83
CA ASP A 364 41.27 11.56 14.11
C ASP A 364 40.76 10.12 13.90
N HIS A 365 41.45 9.17 14.55
CA HIS A 365 41.20 7.74 14.42
C HIS A 365 41.47 7.13 13.02
N ILE A 366 42.19 7.85 12.15
CA ILE A 366 42.56 7.40 10.81
C ILE A 366 44.09 7.32 10.70
N ASP A 367 44.61 6.27 10.06
CA ASP A 367 46.06 6.14 9.83
C ASP A 367 46.56 7.02 8.67
N ASN A 368 47.84 7.41 8.72
CA ASN A 368 48.46 8.26 7.71
C ASN A 368 48.48 7.64 6.29
N ALA A 369 48.50 6.31 6.18
CA ALA A 369 48.47 5.65 4.88
C ALA A 369 47.10 5.82 4.22
N PHE A 370 46.01 5.71 4.99
CA PHE A 370 44.67 6.00 4.50
C PHE A 370 44.48 7.46 4.12
N ILE A 371 45.00 8.39 4.94
CA ILE A 371 44.97 9.82 4.62
C ILE A 371 45.56 10.04 3.22
N ALA A 372 46.78 9.55 2.98
CA ALA A 372 47.44 9.70 1.69
C ALA A 372 46.76 8.93 0.54
N ASP A 373 46.37 7.67 0.76
CA ASP A 373 45.92 6.78 -0.31
C ASP A 373 44.47 6.98 -0.72
N THR A 374 43.62 7.47 0.18
CA THR A 374 42.15 7.49 -0.01
C THR A 374 41.57 8.87 0.22
N LEU A 375 41.86 9.51 1.36
CA LEU A 375 41.30 10.83 1.68
C LEU A 375 41.78 11.90 0.70
N ILE A 376 43.10 12.00 0.48
CA ILE A 376 43.67 12.95 -0.48
C ILE A 376 43.13 12.71 -1.89
N LYS A 377 43.04 11.46 -2.35
CA LYS A 377 42.47 11.14 -3.67
C LYS A 377 41.00 11.56 -3.76
N ALA A 378 40.22 11.37 -2.70
CA ALA A 378 38.82 11.78 -2.65
C ALA A 378 38.66 13.30 -2.71
N ILE A 379 39.54 14.06 -2.03
CA ILE A 379 39.61 15.53 -2.08
C ILE A 379 39.93 15.99 -3.51
N LEU A 380 41.00 15.47 -4.11
CA LEU A 380 41.45 15.86 -5.45
C LEU A 380 40.48 15.46 -6.57
N ALA A 381 39.75 14.35 -6.40
CA ALA A 381 38.73 13.88 -7.35
C ALA A 381 37.40 14.63 -7.25
N ARG A 382 37.30 15.66 -6.39
CA ARG A 382 36.11 16.48 -6.25
C ARG A 382 36.14 17.63 -7.29
N PRO A 383 35.07 17.85 -8.04
CA PRO A 383 34.97 18.99 -8.95
C PRO A 383 34.99 20.32 -8.18
N ALA A 384 35.49 21.38 -8.83
CA ALA A 384 35.71 22.71 -8.25
C ALA A 384 34.41 23.48 -7.90
N ASN A 385 33.23 22.91 -8.12
CA ASN A 385 31.94 23.55 -7.88
C ASN A 385 31.45 23.46 -6.41
N GLY A 386 32.20 22.78 -5.52
CA GLY A 386 31.85 22.65 -4.10
C GLY A 386 33.01 23.03 -3.18
N GLN A 387 32.73 23.78 -2.12
CA GLN A 387 33.73 24.22 -1.15
C GLN A 387 33.99 23.16 -0.06
N LEU A 388 35.27 22.99 0.29
CA LEU A 388 35.75 22.13 1.37
C LEU A 388 36.52 23.00 2.37
N ILE A 389 36.18 22.91 3.65
CA ILE A 389 36.91 23.55 4.74
C ILE A 389 37.37 22.44 5.69
N PHE A 390 38.68 22.32 5.86
CA PHE A 390 39.29 21.38 6.81
C PHE A 390 39.90 22.14 7.98
N SER A 391 39.59 21.71 9.20
CA SER A 391 40.38 22.01 10.40
C SER A 391 41.26 20.79 10.65
N THR A 392 42.57 20.96 10.65
CA THR A 392 43.51 19.83 10.75
C THR A 392 44.82 20.25 11.40
N HIS A 393 45.42 19.34 12.16
CA HIS A 393 46.79 19.45 12.64
C HIS A 393 47.78 18.67 11.76
N ASN A 394 47.27 17.86 10.82
CA ASN A 394 48.08 17.06 9.94
C ASN A 394 48.49 17.85 8.68
N ALA A 395 49.76 18.27 8.64
CA ALA A 395 50.35 19.02 7.53
C ALA A 395 50.23 18.32 6.16
N ASN A 396 50.06 16.99 6.12
CA ASN A 396 49.90 16.26 4.86
C ASN A 396 48.59 16.61 4.15
N ILE A 397 47.53 16.97 4.88
CA ILE A 397 46.22 17.26 4.29
C ILE A 397 46.24 18.50 3.39
N PRO A 398 46.63 19.69 3.86
CA PRO A 398 46.67 20.88 3.01
C PRO A 398 47.72 20.77 1.89
N VAL A 399 48.83 20.09 2.13
CA VAL A 399 49.92 19.96 1.15
C VAL A 399 49.57 18.96 0.05
N LEU A 400 49.22 17.72 0.40
CA LEU A 400 48.91 16.67 -0.58
C LEU A 400 47.52 16.87 -1.20
N GLY A 401 46.59 17.49 -0.46
CA GLY A 401 45.26 17.83 -0.95
C GLY A 401 45.21 19.07 -1.83
N ASN A 402 46.35 19.75 -2.04
CA ASN A 402 46.48 20.95 -2.85
C ASN A 402 45.48 22.05 -2.44
N ALA A 403 45.50 22.44 -1.16
CA ALA A 403 44.59 23.45 -0.64
C ALA A 403 44.75 24.79 -1.37
N ASP A 404 43.63 25.39 -1.80
CA ASP A 404 43.64 26.70 -2.46
C ASP A 404 44.04 27.83 -1.50
N PHE A 405 43.66 27.71 -0.23
CA PHE A 405 43.84 28.72 0.80
C PHE A 405 44.09 28.07 2.17
N VAL A 406 45.05 28.59 2.92
CA VAL A 406 45.39 28.08 4.25
C VAL A 406 45.29 29.23 5.27
N VAL A 407 44.63 28.94 6.39
CA VAL A 407 44.58 29.82 7.56
C VAL A 407 45.29 29.14 8.72
N GLN A 408 46.44 29.67 9.11
CA GLN A 408 47.12 29.26 10.34
C GLN A 408 46.47 30.01 11.51
N LEU A 409 45.96 29.26 12.49
CA LEU A 409 45.42 29.80 13.73
C LEU A 409 46.44 29.65 14.87
N GLU A 410 46.51 30.65 15.73
CA GLU A 410 47.20 30.60 17.03
C GLU A 410 46.21 30.93 18.15
N SER A 411 46.58 30.59 19.38
CA SER A 411 45.78 30.86 20.57
C SER A 411 46.65 31.43 21.69
N ASP A 412 46.14 32.45 22.38
CA ASP A 412 46.72 32.98 23.61
C ASP A 412 46.16 32.29 24.87
N GLY A 413 45.42 31.18 24.70
CA GLY A 413 44.72 30.47 25.76
C GLY A 413 43.37 31.10 26.16
N ARG A 414 42.99 32.25 25.58
CA ARG A 414 41.69 32.92 25.79
C ARG A 414 40.89 33.06 24.49
N ARG A 415 41.55 33.28 23.36
CA ARG A 415 40.93 33.36 22.03
C ARG A 415 41.86 32.83 20.95
N GLY A 416 41.27 32.30 19.89
CA GLY A 416 41.98 31.99 18.65
C GLY A 416 42.08 33.22 17.75
N PHE A 417 43.20 33.39 17.04
CA PHE A 417 43.40 34.44 16.05
C PHE A 417 44.20 33.93 14.85
N PRO A 418 43.97 34.45 13.63
CA PRO A 418 44.73 34.05 12.46
C PRO A 418 46.13 34.70 12.47
N LEU A 419 47.16 33.88 12.29
CA LEU A 419 48.53 34.33 12.08
C LEU A 419 48.84 34.58 10.59
N VAL A 420 48.44 33.62 9.76
CA VAL A 420 48.65 33.64 8.31
C VAL A 420 47.34 33.24 7.64
N ALA A 421 46.93 33.98 6.63
CA ALA A 421 45.77 33.67 5.80
C ALA A 421 46.15 33.98 4.34
N ALA A 422 46.57 32.95 3.61
CA ALA A 422 47.10 33.12 2.26
C ALA A 422 47.02 31.82 1.44
N PRO A 423 47.17 31.88 0.10
CA PRO A 423 47.27 30.69 -0.75
C PRO A 423 48.44 29.79 -0.33
N LEU A 424 48.30 28.46 -0.54
CA LEU A 424 49.28 27.43 -0.14
C LEU A 424 50.71 27.70 -0.63
N SER A 425 50.87 28.29 -1.82
CA SER A 425 52.16 28.61 -2.43
C SER A 425 52.90 29.80 -1.82
N SER A 426 52.28 30.53 -0.89
CA SER A 426 52.88 31.72 -0.28
C SER A 426 54.00 31.33 0.69
N ALA A 427 55.13 32.05 0.64
CA ALA A 427 56.30 31.76 1.48
C ALA A 427 55.96 31.68 2.99
N ASN A 428 55.06 32.54 3.46
CA ASN A 428 54.61 32.56 4.85
C ASN A 428 53.83 31.28 5.22
N VAL A 429 53.02 30.74 4.30
CA VAL A 429 52.27 29.49 4.51
C VAL A 429 53.20 28.28 4.47
N VAL A 430 54.16 28.25 3.54
CA VAL A 430 55.17 27.19 3.48
C VAL A 430 55.97 27.13 4.77
N GLN A 431 56.35 28.29 5.32
CA GLN A 431 57.05 28.38 6.60
C GLN A 431 56.16 27.93 7.76
N ALA A 432 54.88 28.35 7.77
CA ALA A 432 53.91 27.94 8.77
C ALA A 432 53.74 26.40 8.80
N ILE A 433 53.49 25.78 7.65
CA ILE A 433 53.34 24.32 7.54
C ILE A 433 54.63 23.60 7.97
N SER A 434 55.79 24.09 7.52
CA SER A 434 57.09 23.51 7.87
C SER A 434 57.39 23.56 9.37
N SER A 435 56.80 24.52 10.10
CA SER A 435 56.94 24.63 11.55
C SER A 435 56.04 23.66 12.33
N VAL A 436 54.92 23.23 11.73
CA VAL A 436 53.96 22.27 12.32
C VAL A 436 54.35 20.82 12.02
N MET A 437 55.06 20.56 10.92
CA MET A 437 55.56 19.22 10.61
C MET A 437 56.48 18.69 11.72
N GLU A 438 56.22 17.48 12.21
CA GLU A 438 57.03 16.82 13.23
C GLU A 438 58.53 16.81 12.85
N GLY A 439 59.34 17.46 13.68
CA GLY A 439 60.80 17.61 13.50
C GLY A 439 61.25 18.81 12.66
N GLY A 440 60.32 19.63 12.17
CA GLY A 440 60.60 20.87 11.43
C GLY A 440 61.30 20.69 10.08
N ALA A 441 61.67 21.81 9.45
CA ALA A 441 62.33 21.85 8.14
C ALA A 441 63.67 21.09 8.09
N GLU A 442 64.35 20.93 9.22
CA GLU A 442 65.60 20.18 9.30
C GLU A 442 65.37 18.66 9.23
N ALA A 443 64.40 18.12 9.96
CA ALA A 443 64.07 16.70 9.90
C ALA A 443 63.54 16.30 8.52
N PHE A 444 62.82 17.19 7.83
CA PHE A 444 62.40 16.95 6.45
C PHE A 444 63.61 16.88 5.50
N ARG A 445 64.53 17.86 5.56
CA ARG A 445 65.76 17.85 4.75
C ARG A 445 66.61 16.60 4.99
N ARG A 446 66.75 16.15 6.24
CA ARG A 446 67.46 14.90 6.56
C ARG A 446 66.78 13.66 5.95
N ARG A 447 65.44 13.57 6.04
CA ARG A 447 64.66 12.50 5.39
C ARG A 447 64.80 12.52 3.86
N ALA A 448 64.66 13.69 3.25
CA ALA A 448 64.83 13.87 1.81
C ALA A 448 66.24 13.47 1.34
N ALA A 449 67.28 13.89 2.06
CA ALA A 449 68.66 13.51 1.78
C ALA A 449 68.89 12.00 1.93
N PHE A 450 68.29 11.37 2.95
CA PHE A 450 68.34 9.92 3.14
C PHE A 450 67.68 9.15 1.99
N TYR A 451 66.51 9.59 1.51
CA TYR A 451 65.82 8.95 0.37
C TYR A 451 66.48 9.26 -0.98
N ALA A 452 67.20 10.36 -1.10
CA ALA A 452 67.94 10.74 -2.30
C ALA A 452 69.27 9.98 -2.47
N GLN A 453 69.74 9.26 -1.46
CA GLN A 453 70.90 8.38 -1.59
C GLN A 453 70.50 7.11 -2.35
N PRO A 454 71.17 6.77 -3.47
CA PRO A 454 70.90 5.54 -4.19
C PRO A 454 71.22 4.35 -3.28
N ARG A 455 70.23 3.51 -2.99
CA ARG A 455 70.47 2.16 -2.47
C ARG A 455 70.66 1.23 -3.67
N LEU A 456 71.84 0.60 -3.73
CA LEU A 456 72.17 -0.50 -4.64
C LEU A 456 71.21 -1.68 -4.49
#